data_AF-A0A399NR36-F1
#
_entry.id   AF-A0A399NR36-F1
#
_cell.length_a   1.000
_cell.length_b   1.000
_cell.length_c   1.000
_cell.angle_alpha   90.00
_cell.angle_beta   90.00
_cell.angle_gamma   90.00
#
_symmetry.space_group_name_H-M   'P 1'
#
loop_
_entity.id
_entity.type
_entity.pdbx_description
1 polymer ?
#
loop_
_entity_poly.entity_id
_entity_poly.type
_entity_poly.pdbx_seq_one_letter_code
_entity_poly.pdbx_strand_id
1 'polypeptide(L)'
;EASLLLAALATRSGDRVDMVAHDRRVRARVRAGSGGDVVSRMVDALAPVDPELLETDWTAVPALVRRIVSQRSLVVLLTAIDSPGSTRALLQALPQLTRTHHVLVAAVVDPGLAERAADRSGRAA
;
A
#
# COMPACT_ATOMS: atom_id res chain seq x y z
N GLU A 1 -5.28 5.91 -6.25
CA GLU A 1 -5.72 7.17 -5.60
C GLU A 1 -5.95 7.08 -4.09
N ALA A 2 -6.42 5.95 -3.53
CA ALA A 2 -6.74 5.85 -2.10
C ALA A 2 -5.65 6.39 -1.14
N SER A 3 -4.37 6.12 -1.42
CA SER A 3 -3.24 6.68 -0.65
C SER A 3 -3.16 8.20 -0.71
N LEU A 4 -3.38 8.79 -1.88
CA LEU A 4 -3.36 10.25 -2.10
C LEU A 4 -4.50 10.94 -1.37
N LEU A 5 -5.72 10.38 -1.47
CA LEU A 5 -6.90 10.92 -0.78
C LEU A 5 -6.76 10.84 0.74
N LEU A 6 -6.26 9.70 1.24
CA LEU A 6 -5.96 9.52 2.66
C LEU A 6 -4.90 10.52 3.14
N ALA A 7 -3.81 10.69 2.37
CA ALA A 7 -2.76 11.64 2.71
C ALA A 7 -3.27 13.09 2.70
N ALA A 8 -4.08 13.47 1.71
CA ALA A 8 -4.69 14.79 1.64
C ALA A 8 -5.62 15.06 2.84
N LEU A 9 -6.41 14.07 3.25
CA LEU A 9 -7.28 14.16 4.41
C LEU A 9 -6.47 14.32 5.71
N ALA A 10 -5.53 13.42 5.95
CA ALA A 10 -4.72 13.40 7.17
C ALA A 10 -3.86 14.68 7.30
N THR A 11 -3.28 15.15 6.19
CA THR A 11 -2.47 16.38 6.17
C THR A 11 -3.32 17.61 6.50
N ARG A 12 -4.56 17.70 6.00
CA ARG A 12 -5.49 18.77 6.39
C ARG A 12 -5.83 18.74 7.88
N SER A 13 -5.82 17.56 8.50
CA SER A 13 -6.00 17.37 9.94
C SER A 13 -4.73 17.61 10.78
N GLY A 14 -3.61 17.94 10.14
CA GLY A 14 -2.32 18.19 10.82
C GLY A 14 -1.49 16.94 11.10
N ASP A 15 -1.89 15.78 10.57
CA ASP A 15 -1.14 14.53 10.76
C ASP A 15 0.12 14.48 9.90
N ARG A 16 1.13 13.75 10.38
CA ARG A 16 2.32 13.41 9.60
C ARG A 16 2.08 12.15 8.78
N VAL A 17 2.28 12.23 7.47
CA VAL A 17 2.03 11.13 6.55
C VAL A 17 3.32 10.69 5.85
N ASP A 18 3.69 9.43 6.03
CA ASP A 18 4.70 8.73 5.26
C ASP A 18 4.01 7.74 4.30
N MET A 19 4.57 7.51 3.12
CA MET A 19 4.07 6.53 2.15
C MET A 19 5.21 5.65 1.64
N VAL A 20 4.92 4.37 1.47
CA VAL A 20 5.76 3.41 0.77
C VAL A 20 4.91 2.61 -0.20
N ALA A 21 5.35 2.52 -1.45
CA ALA A 21 4.88 1.52 -2.40
C ALA A 21 5.85 0.34 -2.39
N HIS A 22 5.33 -0.88 -2.19
CA HIS A 22 6.14 -2.08 -2.00
C HIS A 22 5.48 -3.27 -2.69
N ASP A 23 6.26 -4.01 -3.48
CA ASP A 23 5.92 -5.32 -4.04
C ASP A 23 6.78 -6.40 -3.35
N ARG A 24 7.87 -6.81 -3.97
CA ARG A 24 8.99 -7.54 -3.37
C ARG A 24 10.12 -6.60 -2.93
N ARG A 25 10.10 -5.36 -3.44
CA ARG A 25 11.05 -4.28 -3.12
C ARG A 25 10.30 -2.97 -2.93
N VAL A 26 10.98 -2.01 -2.30
CA VAL A 26 10.47 -0.63 -2.25
C VAL A 26 10.50 -0.04 -3.65
N ARG A 27 9.32 0.33 -4.17
CA ARG A 27 9.14 0.97 -5.48
C ARG A 27 9.20 2.48 -5.37
N ALA A 28 8.58 3.01 -4.33
CA ALA A 28 8.56 4.43 -4.03
C ALA A 28 8.49 4.64 -2.52
N ARG A 29 9.03 5.77 -2.05
CA ARG A 29 8.91 6.20 -0.65
C ARG A 29 8.84 7.72 -0.57
N VAL A 30 7.87 8.21 0.18
CA VAL A 30 7.76 9.61 0.58
C VAL A 30 7.78 9.68 2.09
N ARG A 31 8.63 10.54 2.65
CA ARG A 31 8.66 10.81 4.08
C ARG A 31 7.95 12.11 4.44
N ALA A 32 7.34 12.13 5.62
CA ALA A 32 6.82 13.35 6.21
C ALA A 32 7.95 14.35 6.45
N GLY A 33 7.67 15.65 6.28
CA GLY A 33 8.57 16.73 6.66
C GLY A 33 9.75 17.02 5.72
N SER A 34 9.96 16.26 4.64
CA SER A 34 11.05 16.53 3.69
C SER A 34 10.72 17.63 2.65
N GLY A 35 10.01 18.68 3.06
CA GLY A 35 9.63 19.84 2.23
C GLY A 35 8.51 19.58 1.21
N GLY A 36 7.93 20.68 0.71
CA GLY A 36 6.86 20.69 -0.30
C GLY A 36 5.50 20.18 0.19
N ASP A 37 4.49 20.24 -0.67
CA ASP A 37 3.22 19.57 -0.45
C ASP A 37 3.42 18.05 -0.53
N VAL A 38 3.05 17.34 0.54
CA VAL A 38 3.21 15.89 0.64
C VAL A 38 2.42 15.16 -0.44
N VAL A 39 1.23 15.66 -0.80
CA VAL A 39 0.37 15.00 -1.80
C VAL A 39 1.01 15.10 -3.18
N SER A 40 1.48 16.29 -3.60
CA SER A 40 2.21 16.45 -4.86
C SER A 40 3.42 15.50 -4.94
N ARG A 41 4.20 15.40 -3.86
CA ARG A 41 5.38 14.51 -3.84
C ARG A 41 5.01 13.03 -3.90
N MET A 42 3.89 12.66 -3.31
CA MET A 42 3.33 11.32 -3.43
C MET A 42 2.90 11.01 -4.86
N VAL A 43 2.30 11.97 -5.57
CA VAL A 43 2.01 11.83 -7.00
C VAL A 43 3.29 11.62 -7.80
N ASP A 44 4.29 12.49 -7.61
CA ASP A 44 5.57 12.40 -8.35
C ASP A 44 6.28 11.06 -8.09
N ALA A 45 6.26 10.58 -6.84
CA ALA A 45 6.89 9.32 -6.47
C ALA A 45 6.14 8.09 -7.00
N LEU A 46 4.82 8.17 -7.15
CA LEU A 46 3.99 7.09 -7.69
C LEU A 46 3.89 7.11 -9.22
N ALA A 47 4.11 8.26 -9.86
CA ALA A 47 4.01 8.40 -11.32
C ALA A 47 4.82 7.36 -12.12
N PRO A 48 6.05 6.98 -11.74
CA PRO A 48 6.82 5.94 -12.45
C PRO A 48 6.56 4.52 -11.92
N VAL A 49 5.59 4.31 -11.02
CA VAL A 49 5.33 2.99 -10.43
C VAL A 49 4.35 2.23 -11.29
N ASP A 50 4.88 1.29 -12.07
CA ASP A 50 4.08 0.35 -12.85
C ASP A 50 3.79 -0.96 -12.07
N PRO A 51 2.61 -1.57 -12.28
CA PRO A 51 2.25 -2.84 -11.69
C PRO A 51 3.08 -3.98 -12.30
N GLU A 52 3.44 -4.95 -11.46
CA GLU A 52 4.08 -6.20 -11.88
C GLU A 52 3.28 -7.40 -11.36
N LEU A 53 3.24 -8.48 -12.14
CA LEU A 53 2.58 -9.75 -11.78
C LEU A 53 3.43 -10.54 -10.77
N LEU A 54 3.72 -9.92 -9.63
CA LEU A 54 4.49 -10.47 -8.54
C LEU A 54 3.65 -10.48 -7.28
N GLU A 55 3.80 -11.53 -6.48
CA GLU A 55 3.26 -11.52 -5.13
C GLU A 55 4.03 -10.52 -4.25
N THR A 56 3.27 -9.76 -3.46
CA THR A 56 3.84 -8.86 -2.46
C THR A 56 4.60 -9.66 -1.39
N ASP A 57 5.86 -9.29 -1.12
CA ASP A 57 6.61 -9.81 0.01
C ASP A 57 6.16 -9.15 1.31
N TRP A 58 5.09 -9.70 1.89
CA TRP A 58 4.53 -9.26 3.16
C TRP A 58 5.48 -9.46 4.35
N THR A 59 6.44 -10.38 4.25
CA THR A 59 7.37 -10.68 5.34
C THR A 59 8.34 -9.52 5.61
N ALA A 60 8.64 -8.73 4.58
CA ALA A 60 9.49 -7.55 4.68
C ALA A 60 8.77 -6.32 5.29
N VAL A 61 7.43 -6.27 5.22
CA VAL A 61 6.63 -5.10 5.58
C VAL A 61 6.79 -4.67 7.04
N PRO A 62 6.77 -5.56 8.06
CA PRO A 62 6.97 -5.16 9.44
C PRO A 62 8.32 -4.47 9.69
N ALA A 63 9.40 -4.96 9.08
CA ALA A 63 10.71 -4.33 9.18
C ALA A 63 10.74 -2.97 8.46
N LEU A 64 10.05 -2.86 7.32
CA LEU A 64 9.87 -1.60 6.59
C LEU A 64 9.17 -0.54 7.44
N VAL A 65 8.05 -0.89 8.08
CA VAL A 65 7.27 0.00 8.95
C VAL A 65 8.11 0.48 10.14
N ARG A 66 8.85 -0.42 10.81
CA ARG A 66 9.74 -0.06 11.92
C ARG A 66 10.86 0.93 11.53
N ARG A 67 11.26 0.96 10.25
CA ARG A 67 12.23 1.95 9.71
C ARG A 67 11.59 3.28 9.30
N ILE A 68 10.28 3.41 9.40
CA ILE A 68 9.54 4.65 9.09
C ILE A 68 9.07 5.28 10.40
N VAL A 69 8.35 4.49 11.20
CA VAL A 69 7.75 4.94 12.45
C VAL A 69 8.31 4.14 13.62
N SER A 70 8.82 4.84 14.64
CA SER A 70 9.32 4.24 15.88
C SER A 70 8.27 4.22 17.00
N GLN A 71 7.19 4.99 16.86
CA GLN A 71 6.11 5.11 17.84
C GLN A 71 4.81 4.49 17.30
N ARG A 72 3.81 4.35 18.18
CA ARG A 72 2.46 3.93 17.78
C ARG A 72 1.92 4.87 16.70
N SER A 73 1.35 4.29 15.65
CA SER A 73 0.84 5.02 14.49
C SER A 73 -0.31 4.25 13.87
N LEU A 74 -1.10 4.92 13.03
CA LEU A 74 -2.03 4.26 12.12
C LEU A 74 -1.26 3.77 10.89
N VAL A 75 -1.25 2.46 10.67
CA VAL A 75 -0.66 1.82 9.49
C VAL A 75 -1.80 1.36 8.59
N VAL A 76 -1.93 1.98 7.42
CA VAL A 76 -2.94 1.61 6.42
C VAL A 76 -2.28 0.78 5.33
N LEU A 77 -2.64 -0.50 5.25
CA LEU A 77 -2.20 -1.41 4.20
C LEU A 77 -3.22 -1.38 3.07
N LEU A 78 -2.90 -0.63 2.02
CA LEU A 78 -3.68 -0.59 0.78
C LEU A 78 -3.20 -1.72 -0.12
N THR A 79 -4.06 -2.67 -0.44
CA THR A 79 -3.68 -3.84 -1.23
C THR A 79 -4.87 -4.43 -1.99
N ALA A 80 -4.59 -5.13 -3.08
CA ALA A 80 -5.56 -6.05 -3.67
C ALA A 80 -5.48 -7.37 -2.91
N ILE A 81 -6.62 -7.88 -2.43
CA ILE A 81 -6.72 -9.22 -1.88
C ILE A 81 -7.11 -10.14 -3.03
N ASP A 82 -6.14 -10.44 -3.89
CA ASP A 82 -6.34 -11.06 -5.20
C ASP A 82 -6.00 -12.56 -5.24
N SER A 83 -5.21 -13.06 -4.28
CA SER A 83 -4.86 -14.48 -4.18
C SER A 83 -4.88 -15.03 -2.75
N PRO A 84 -5.21 -16.33 -2.57
CA PRO A 84 -5.12 -16.99 -1.26
C PRO A 84 -3.70 -16.99 -0.68
N GLY A 85 -2.67 -17.09 -1.52
CA GLY A 85 -1.25 -17.08 -1.12
C GLY A 85 -0.84 -15.75 -0.49
N SER A 86 -1.05 -14.65 -1.22
CA SER A 86 -0.80 -13.28 -0.74
C SER A 86 -1.59 -12.98 0.54
N THR A 87 -2.87 -13.39 0.60
CA THR A 87 -3.72 -13.20 1.79
C THR A 87 -3.15 -13.91 3.02
N ARG A 88 -2.69 -15.16 2.89
CA ARG A 88 -2.10 -15.90 4.00
C ARG A 88 -0.82 -15.24 4.49
N ALA A 89 0.05 -14.80 3.57
CA ALA A 89 1.30 -14.13 3.92
C ALA A 89 1.06 -12.80 4.64
N LEU A 90 0.06 -12.01 4.20
CA LEU A 90 -0.38 -10.81 4.90
C LEU A 90 -0.84 -11.12 6.33
N LEU A 91 -1.74 -12.10 6.50
CA LEU A 91 -2.26 -12.50 7.82
C LEU A 91 -1.14 -12.93 8.77
N GLN A 92 -0.09 -13.59 8.26
CA GLN A 92 1.08 -13.98 9.06
C GLN A 92 1.96 -12.79 9.47
N ALA A 93 2.01 -11.72 8.67
CA ALA A 93 2.78 -10.51 8.98
C ALA A 93 2.06 -9.57 9.96
N LEU A 94 0.72 -9.57 9.98
CA LEU A 94 -0.10 -8.65 10.80
C LEU A 94 0.24 -8.64 12.30
N PRO A 95 0.45 -9.78 13.00
CA PRO A 95 0.77 -9.78 14.43
C PRO A 95 1.99 -8.93 14.80
N GLN A 96 2.97 -8.79 13.91
CA GLN A 96 4.14 -7.94 14.18
C GLN A 96 3.80 -6.45 14.10
N LEU A 97 2.85 -6.07 13.24
CA LEU A 97 2.39 -4.69 13.09
C LEU A 97 1.43 -4.30 14.21
N THR A 98 0.45 -5.15 14.51
CA THR A 98 -0.63 -4.88 15.47
C THR A 98 -0.17 -4.88 16.94
N ARG A 99 1.01 -5.44 17.24
CA ARG A 99 1.64 -5.33 18.56
C ARG A 99 1.91 -3.88 18.97
N THR A 100 2.15 -2.98 18.01
CA THR A 100 2.52 -1.59 18.29
C THR A 100 1.59 -0.59 17.63
N HIS A 101 1.16 -0.87 16.41
CA HIS A 101 0.41 0.06 15.56
C HIS A 101 -1.09 -0.32 15.50
N HIS A 102 -1.93 0.68 15.22
CA HIS A 102 -3.29 0.38 14.78
C HIS A 102 -3.24 0.11 13.28
N VAL A 103 -3.65 -1.09 12.85
CA VAL A 103 -3.50 -1.52 11.46
C VAL A 103 -4.88 -1.57 10.81
N LEU A 104 -5.02 -0.82 9.71
CA LEU A 104 -6.19 -0.89 8.83
C LEU A 104 -5.77 -1.58 7.54
N VAL A 105 -6.40 -2.72 7.23
CA VAL A 105 -6.25 -3.37 5.92
C VAL A 105 -7.39 -2.88 5.04
N ALA A 106 -7.06 -2.15 3.98
CA ALA A 106 -8.02 -1.60 3.05
C ALA A 106 -7.83 -2.29 1.69
N ALA A 107 -8.76 -3.19 1.39
CA ALA A 107 -8.80 -3.90 0.11
C ALA A 107 -9.46 -3.01 -0.95
N VAL A 108 -8.77 -2.81 -2.07
CA VAL A 108 -9.38 -2.16 -3.24
C VAL A 108 -9.90 -3.26 -4.16
N VAL A 109 -11.23 -3.36 -4.30
CA VAL A 109 -11.87 -4.25 -5.26
C VAL A 109 -12.11 -3.47 -6.53
N ASP A 110 -11.47 -3.88 -7.63
CA ASP A 110 -11.77 -3.37 -8.97
C ASP A 110 -12.87 -4.27 -9.60
N PRO A 111 -14.12 -3.79 -9.74
CA PRO A 111 -15.19 -4.58 -10.35
C PRO A 111 -14.91 -4.87 -11.84
N GLY A 112 -14.22 -3.98 -12.55
CA GLY A 112 -13.85 -4.18 -13.95
C GLY A 112 -12.78 -5.26 -14.14
N LEU A 113 -11.94 -5.49 -13.12
CA LEU A 113 -11.02 -6.64 -13.09
C LEU A 113 -11.79 -7.96 -13.05
N ALA A 114 -12.83 -8.05 -12.24
CA ALA A 114 -13.67 -9.25 -12.14
C ALA A 114 -14.41 -9.54 -13.46
N GLU A 115 -14.95 -8.50 -14.10
CA GLU A 115 -15.60 -8.61 -15.41
C GLU A 115 -14.62 -9.05 -16.50
N ARG A 116 -13.43 -8.44 -16.57
CA ARG A 116 -12.38 -8.85 -17.53
C ARG A 116 -11.83 -10.25 -17.28
N ALA A 117 -11.74 -10.68 -16.02
CA ALA A 117 -11.35 -12.04 -15.68
C ALA A 117 -12.43 -13.08 -16.07
N ALA A 118 -13.71 -12.68 -16.02
CA ALA A 118 -14.84 -13.48 -16.46
C ALA A 118 -14.95 -13.52 -18.00
N ASP A 119 -14.54 -12.46 -18.68
CA ASP A 119 -14.49 -12.40 -20.14
C ASP A 119 -13.35 -13.28 -20.70
N ARG A 120 -13.74 -14.43 -21.25
CA ARG A 120 -12.81 -15.39 -21.88
C ARG A 120 -12.68 -15.21 -23.39
N SER A 121 -13.36 -14.23 -23.99
CA SER A 121 -13.40 -14.03 -25.45
C SER A 121 -12.03 -13.67 -26.06
N GLY A 122 -11.11 -13.13 -25.26
CA GLY A 122 -9.76 -12.75 -25.69
C GLY A 122 -8.70 -13.87 -25.72
N ARG A 123 -9.02 -15.13 -25.37
CA ARG A 123 -8.04 -16.25 -25.37
C ARG A 123 -7.84 -16.92 -26.74
N ALA A 124 -8.50 -16.45 -27.79
CA ALA A 124 -8.55 -17.11 -29.10
C ALA A 124 -7.80 -16.37 -30.23
N ALA A 125 -6.74 -15.62 -29.91
CA ALA A 125 -5.86 -15.01 -30.91
C ALA A 125 -4.41 -15.48 -30.74
#